data_AF-A0A9D7UCM2-F1
#
_entry.id   AF-A0A9D7UCM2-F1
#
_cell.length_a   1.000
_cell.length_b   1.000
_cell.length_c   1.000
_cell.angle_alpha   90.00
_cell.angle_beta   90.00
_cell.angle_gamma   90.00
#
_symmetry.space_group_name_H-M   'P 1'
#
loop_
_entity.id
_entity.type
_entity.pdbx_description
1 polymer ?
#
loop_
_entity_poly.entity_id
_entity_poly.type
_entity_poly.pdbx_seq_one_letter_code
_entity_poly.pdbx_strand_id
1 'polypeptide(L)'
;MLPHFATNIQDVYAAWRIAIRTVWRLPWRTHHNRLAHVAGMMEPELWLAKKCIKFSKMALISENNIVCTISNMGQYSSYSIMGANIKYFNDKYCMNERNMYATWRDMCDKNEDIIRICMQVKEVVDIRDKYVYG
;
A
#
# COMPACT_ATOMS: atom_id res chain seq x y z
N MET A 1 -21.66 -1.23 17.69
CA MET A 1 -20.49 -1.08 18.58
C MET A 1 -19.27 -1.46 17.75
N LEU A 2 -18.46 -0.50 17.32
CA LEU A 2 -17.23 -0.76 16.56
C LEU A 2 -16.14 -1.22 17.55
N PRO A 3 -15.41 -2.33 17.30
CA PRO A 3 -14.52 -2.91 18.30
C PRO A 3 -13.22 -2.12 18.44
N HIS A 4 -12.68 -2.12 19.66
CA HIS A 4 -11.40 -1.56 20.07
C HIS A 4 -10.25 -2.01 19.17
N PHE A 5 -9.61 -1.07 18.47
CA PHE A 5 -8.42 -1.33 17.66
C PHE A 5 -7.16 -1.39 18.54
N ALA A 6 -6.82 -2.57 19.06
CA ALA A 6 -5.41 -2.92 19.23
C ALA A 6 -4.84 -3.09 17.81
N THR A 7 -4.33 -2.02 17.22
CA THR A 7 -4.22 -1.87 15.77
C THR A 7 -3.03 -2.66 15.20
N ASN A 8 -3.23 -3.93 14.83
CA ASN A 8 -2.27 -4.62 13.97
C ASN A 8 -2.35 -4.00 12.56
N ILE A 9 -1.21 -3.77 11.92
CA ILE A 9 -1.16 -3.24 10.55
C ILE A 9 -1.97 -4.11 9.57
N GLN A 10 -2.06 -5.42 9.85
CA GLN A 10 -2.86 -6.37 9.08
C GLN A 10 -4.35 -6.09 9.17
N ASP A 11 -4.84 -5.59 10.31
CA ASP A 11 -6.24 -5.21 10.48
C ASP A 11 -6.57 -4.00 9.63
N VAL A 12 -5.63 -3.06 9.48
CA VAL A 12 -5.78 -1.91 8.56
C VAL A 12 -5.89 -2.39 7.11
N TYR A 13 -5.06 -3.35 6.70
CA TYR A 13 -5.13 -3.90 5.35
C TYR A 13 -6.43 -4.67 5.12
N ALA A 14 -6.89 -5.44 6.10
CA ALA A 14 -8.17 -6.14 6.06
C ALA A 14 -9.35 -5.16 5.97
N ALA A 15 -9.37 -4.14 6.82
CA ALA A 15 -10.39 -3.09 6.83
C ALA A 15 -10.44 -2.33 5.50
N TRP A 16 -9.29 -2.01 4.91
CA TRP A 16 -9.23 -1.37 3.58
C TRP A 16 -9.83 -2.28 2.49
N ARG A 17 -9.48 -3.57 2.49
CA ARG A 17 -10.04 -4.55 1.54
C ARG A 17 -11.56 -4.73 1.72
N ILE A 18 -12.07 -4.65 2.94
CA ILE A 18 -13.51 -4.64 3.24
C ILE A 18 -14.16 -3.36 2.71
N ALA A 19 -13.57 -2.20 3.00
CA ALA A 19 -14.09 -0.90 2.59
C ALA A 19 -14.24 -0.80 1.06
N ILE A 20 -13.25 -1.24 0.29
CA ILE A 20 -13.36 -1.26 -1.18
C ILE A 20 -14.52 -2.15 -1.62
N ARG A 21 -14.64 -3.37 -1.06
CA ARG A 21 -15.76 -4.25 -1.42
C ARG A 21 -17.09 -3.62 -1.10
N THR A 22 -17.23 -2.95 0.04
CA THR A 22 -18.47 -2.29 0.45
C THR A 22 -18.82 -1.13 -0.46
N VAL A 23 -17.88 -0.22 -0.72
CA VAL A 23 -18.11 0.98 -1.55
C VAL A 23 -18.46 0.58 -2.98
N TRP A 24 -17.69 -0.33 -3.56
CA TRP A 24 -17.88 -0.77 -4.94
C TRP A 24 -18.93 -1.90 -5.08
N ARG A 25 -19.49 -2.37 -3.96
CA ARG A 25 -20.39 -3.53 -3.84
C ARG A 25 -19.88 -4.78 -4.56
N LEU A 26 -18.59 -5.07 -4.39
CA LEU A 26 -17.93 -6.23 -5.01
C LEU A 26 -18.23 -7.52 -4.23
N PRO A 27 -18.35 -8.67 -4.90
CA PRO A 27 -18.49 -9.96 -4.22
C PRO A 27 -17.33 -10.24 -3.25
N TRP A 28 -17.61 -10.90 -2.13
CA TRP A 28 -16.59 -11.31 -1.16
C TRP A 28 -15.49 -12.20 -1.77
N ARG A 29 -15.87 -13.03 -2.75
CA ARG A 29 -14.97 -13.88 -3.54
C ARG A 29 -14.03 -13.12 -4.50
N THR A 30 -14.16 -11.80 -4.61
CA THR A 30 -13.24 -10.99 -5.41
C THR A 30 -11.84 -11.09 -4.83
N HIS A 31 -10.89 -11.54 -5.66
CA HIS A 31 -9.50 -11.71 -5.24
C HIS A 31 -8.88 -10.37 -4.83
N HIS A 32 -8.08 -10.38 -3.76
CA HIS A 32 -7.58 -9.17 -3.11
C HIS A 32 -6.76 -8.27 -4.04
N ASN A 33 -5.89 -8.86 -4.87
CA ASN A 33 -5.07 -8.11 -5.83
C ASN A 33 -5.88 -7.30 -6.85
N ARG A 34 -7.15 -7.66 -7.10
CA ARG A 34 -8.03 -6.94 -8.04
C ARG A 34 -8.65 -5.69 -7.43
N LEU A 35 -8.76 -5.63 -6.11
CA LEU A 35 -9.44 -4.54 -5.40
C LEU A 35 -8.72 -3.21 -5.62
N ALA A 36 -7.39 -3.24 -5.57
CA ALA A 36 -6.54 -2.09 -5.79
C ALA A 36 -6.72 -1.51 -7.21
N HIS A 37 -6.79 -2.39 -8.22
CA HIS A 37 -7.03 -1.99 -9.61
C HIS A 37 -8.43 -1.41 -9.82
N VAL A 38 -9.48 -2.05 -9.27
CA VAL A 38 -10.86 -1.54 -9.37
C VAL A 38 -10.96 -0.15 -8.72
N ALA A 39 -10.32 0.03 -7.56
CA ALA A 39 -10.29 1.30 -6.87
C ALA A 39 -9.36 2.34 -7.53
N GLY A 40 -8.49 1.94 -8.48
CA GLY A 40 -7.47 2.81 -9.07
C GLY A 40 -6.44 3.31 -8.06
N MET A 41 -6.21 2.57 -6.98
CA MET A 41 -5.36 2.97 -5.86
C MET A 41 -4.34 1.89 -5.54
N MET A 42 -3.15 2.32 -5.13
CA MET A 42 -2.10 1.42 -4.63
C MET A 42 -2.53 0.75 -3.32
N GLU A 43 -2.19 -0.53 -3.15
CA GLU A 43 -2.47 -1.24 -1.91
C GLU A 43 -1.80 -0.56 -0.69
N PRO A 44 -2.47 -0.57 0.48
CA PRO A 44 -1.96 0.10 1.68
C PRO A 44 -0.61 -0.46 2.15
N GLU A 45 -0.33 -1.73 1.88
CA GLU A 45 0.96 -2.39 2.14
C GLU A 45 2.11 -1.69 1.40
N LEU A 46 1.92 -1.42 0.11
CA LEU A 46 2.90 -0.73 -0.73
C LEU A 46 3.01 0.74 -0.38
N TRP A 47 1.88 1.38 -0.09
CA TRP A 47 1.85 2.79 0.29
C TRP A 47 2.57 3.05 1.62
N LEU A 48 2.38 2.17 2.60
CA LEU A 48 3.07 2.25 3.88
C LEU A 48 4.58 2.06 3.70
N ALA A 49 4.98 1.03 2.95
CA ALA A 49 6.38 0.79 2.64
C ALA A 49 7.02 2.00 1.94
N LYS A 50 6.32 2.63 0.99
CA LYS A 50 6.77 3.87 0.34
C LYS A 50 6.99 4.99 1.36
N LYS A 51 6.04 5.18 2.27
CA LYS A 51 6.16 6.18 3.34
C LYS A 51 7.32 5.89 4.28
N CYS A 52 7.54 4.63 4.66
CA CYS A 52 8.66 4.22 5.49
C CYS A 52 10.00 4.52 4.80
N ILE A 53 10.16 4.15 3.53
CA ILE A 53 11.38 4.45 2.75
C ILE A 53 11.61 5.96 2.67
N LYS A 54 10.57 6.73 2.35
CA LYS A 54 10.68 8.20 2.28
C LYS A 54 11.06 8.79 3.63
N PHE A 55 10.41 8.36 4.70
CA PHE A 55 10.72 8.79 6.06
C PHE A 55 12.18 8.50 6.42
N SER A 56 12.65 7.27 6.22
CA SER A 56 14.03 6.90 6.50
C SER A 56 15.02 7.77 5.74
N LYS A 57 14.80 8.00 4.43
CA LYS A 57 15.65 8.89 3.64
C LYS A 57 15.68 10.32 4.17
N MET A 58 14.50 10.88 4.45
CA MET A 58 14.38 12.25 4.96
C MET A 58 15.03 12.41 6.34
N ALA A 59 14.91 11.41 7.19
CA ALA A 59 15.48 11.42 8.53
C ALA A 59 17.02 11.42 8.50
N LEU A 60 17.62 10.72 7.52
CA LEU A 60 19.07 10.66 7.33
C LEU A 60 19.68 11.92 6.72
N ILE A 61 18.92 12.63 5.88
CA ILE A 61 19.38 13.91 5.28
C ILE A 61 18.89 15.13 6.05
N SER A 62 18.30 14.93 7.23
CA SER A 62 17.75 16.00 8.05
C SER A 62 18.83 17.00 8.45
N GLU A 63 18.55 18.30 8.27
CA GLU A 63 19.41 19.40 8.74
C GLU A 63 19.49 19.46 10.29
N ASN A 64 18.55 18.81 10.98
CA ASN A 64 18.61 18.68 12.42
C ASN A 64 19.59 17.57 12.80
N ASN A 65 20.76 17.97 13.33
CA ASN A 65 21.83 17.06 13.76
C ASN A 65 21.37 15.98 14.74
N ILE A 66 20.41 16.27 15.63
CA ILE A 66 19.88 15.28 16.59
C ILE A 66 19.10 14.21 15.82
N VAL A 67 18.20 14.63 14.93
CA VAL A 67 17.40 13.71 14.10
C VAL A 67 18.30 12.87 13.21
N CYS A 68 19.29 13.48 12.56
CA CYS A 68 20.26 12.78 11.71
C CYS A 68 21.07 11.76 12.51
N THR A 69 21.57 12.14 13.70
CA THR A 69 22.34 11.24 14.57
C THR A 69 21.51 10.05 15.03
N ILE A 70 20.30 10.29 15.55
CA ILE A 70 19.38 9.22 15.99
C ILE A 70 19.03 8.29 14.83
N SER A 71 18.80 8.86 13.64
CA SER A 71 18.46 8.09 12.44
C SER A 71 19.62 7.21 11.98
N ASN A 72 20.85 7.74 12.00
CA ASN A 72 22.05 6.96 11.70
C ASN A 72 22.25 5.82 12.72
N MET A 73 22.11 6.10 14.02
CA MET A 73 22.18 5.07 15.06
C MET A 73 21.11 3.99 14.87
N GLY A 74 19.89 4.40 14.55
CA GLY A 74 18.76 3.51 14.29
C GLY A 74 18.85 2.74 12.98
N GLN A 75 19.59 3.20 11.97
CA GLN A 75 19.74 2.46 10.72
C GLN A 75 20.85 1.40 10.81
N TYR A 76 21.99 1.77 11.37
CA TYR A 76 23.19 0.93 11.35
C TYR A 76 23.29 -0.01 12.56
N SER A 77 22.41 0.13 13.55
CA SER A 77 22.31 -0.82 14.65
C SER A 77 21.56 -2.08 14.22
N SER A 78 22.26 -3.22 14.24
CA SER A 78 21.75 -4.55 13.91
C SER A 78 20.66 -5.06 14.86
N TYR A 79 20.54 -4.47 16.06
CA TYR A 79 19.51 -4.80 17.06
C TYR A 79 18.34 -3.83 17.08
N SER A 80 18.38 -2.78 16.25
CA SER A 80 17.31 -1.81 16.20
C SER A 80 16.16 -2.27 15.30
N ILE A 81 14.93 -1.98 15.73
CA ILE A 81 13.72 -2.24 14.94
C ILE A 81 13.78 -1.46 13.61
N MET A 82 14.32 -0.23 13.64
CA MET A 82 14.48 0.60 12.44
C MET A 82 15.47 -0.02 11.46
N GLY A 83 16.63 -0.48 11.91
CA GLY A 83 17.62 -1.15 11.06
C GLY A 83 17.08 -2.45 10.45
N ALA A 84 16.37 -3.26 11.24
CA ALA A 84 15.71 -4.47 10.75
C ALA A 84 14.65 -4.16 9.66
N ASN A 85 13.83 -3.14 9.89
CA ASN A 85 12.82 -2.70 8.92
C ASN A 85 13.47 -2.14 7.64
N ILE A 86 14.53 -1.33 7.77
CA ILE A 86 15.28 -0.80 6.63
C ILE A 86 15.91 -1.93 5.83
N LYS A 87 16.50 -2.94 6.49
CA LYS A 87 17.04 -4.12 5.82
C LYS A 87 15.95 -4.85 5.03
N TYR A 88 14.80 -5.09 5.64
CA TYR A 88 13.65 -5.67 4.93
C TYR A 88 13.24 -4.87 3.68
N PHE A 89 13.12 -3.54 3.80
CA PHE A 89 12.78 -2.68 2.66
C PHE A 89 13.90 -2.58 1.62
N ASN A 90 15.15 -2.73 2.03
CA ASN A 90 16.29 -2.79 1.13
C ASN A 90 16.30 -4.11 0.34
N ASP A 91 16.07 -5.24 1.01
CA ASP A 91 16.02 -6.55 0.35
C ASP A 91 14.81 -6.64 -0.60
N LYS A 92 13.65 -6.09 -0.19
CA LYS A 92 12.41 -6.19 -0.96
C LYS A 92 12.25 -5.13 -2.06
N TYR A 93 12.73 -3.90 -1.82
CA TYR A 93 12.49 -2.75 -2.72
C TYR A 93 13.75 -1.93 -3.03
N CYS A 94 14.94 -2.35 -2.58
CA CYS A 94 16.21 -1.62 -2.69
C CYS A 94 16.13 -0.18 -2.17
N MET A 95 15.30 0.06 -1.14
CA MET A 95 15.06 1.40 -0.58
C MET A 95 14.70 2.45 -1.64
N ASN A 96 14.06 2.06 -2.75
CA ASN A 96 13.76 2.97 -3.84
C ASN A 96 12.24 3.07 -4.08
N GLU A 97 11.70 4.27 -3.91
CA GLU A 97 10.28 4.53 -4.19
C GLU A 97 9.91 4.19 -5.64
N ARG A 98 10.85 4.35 -6.60
CA ARG A 98 10.63 3.97 -8.00
C ARG A 98 10.45 2.47 -8.16
N ASN A 99 11.17 1.66 -7.38
CA ASN A 99 11.01 0.21 -7.41
C ASN A 99 9.64 -0.20 -6.88
N MET A 100 9.08 0.53 -5.91
CA MET A 100 7.72 0.29 -5.45
C MET A 100 6.67 0.61 -6.52
N TYR A 101 6.85 1.72 -7.24
CA TYR A 101 6.00 2.02 -8.40
C TYR A 101 6.16 1.01 -9.51
N ALA A 102 7.37 0.49 -9.73
CA ALA A 102 7.62 -0.58 -10.68
C ALA A 102 6.97 -1.89 -10.23
N THR A 103 6.97 -2.24 -8.94
CA THR A 103 6.24 -3.41 -8.42
C THR A 103 4.74 -3.23 -8.58
N TRP A 104 4.21 -2.05 -8.23
CA TRP A 104 2.80 -1.72 -8.42
C TRP A 104 2.42 -1.79 -9.90
N ARG A 105 3.23 -1.18 -10.76
CA ARG A 105 3.05 -1.22 -12.20
C ARG A 105 3.19 -2.63 -12.74
N ASP A 106 4.15 -3.43 -12.32
CA ASP A 106 4.28 -4.83 -12.73
C ASP A 106 3.07 -5.65 -12.31
N MET A 107 2.50 -5.38 -11.13
CA MET A 107 1.25 -5.98 -10.69
C MET A 107 0.07 -5.56 -11.58
N CYS A 108 0.09 -4.34 -12.12
CA CYS A 108 -0.84 -3.90 -13.15
C CYS A 108 -0.53 -4.57 -14.51
N ASP A 109 0.65 -4.32 -15.08
CA ASP A 109 1.02 -4.51 -16.48
C ASP A 109 1.30 -5.98 -16.85
N LYS A 110 1.78 -6.83 -15.92
CA LYS A 110 2.07 -8.25 -16.23
C LYS A 110 0.80 -9.10 -16.37
N ASN A 111 -0.37 -8.50 -16.20
CA ASN A 111 -1.64 -9.20 -16.23
C ASN A 111 -2.68 -8.34 -16.96
N GLU A 112 -2.44 -8.08 -18.24
CA GLU A 112 -3.35 -7.32 -19.12
C GLU A 112 -4.80 -7.80 -19.01
N ASP A 113 -5.01 -9.11 -18.86
CA ASP A 113 -6.32 -9.71 -18.62
C ASP A 113 -6.97 -9.23 -17.30
N ILE A 114 -6.19 -9.09 -16.22
CA ILE A 114 -6.69 -8.57 -14.95
C ILE A 114 -7.04 -7.09 -15.08
N ILE A 115 -6.21 -6.29 -15.75
CA ILE A 115 -6.53 -4.86 -15.99
C ILE A 115 -7.84 -4.79 -16.78
N ARG A 116 -7.96 -5.52 -17.88
CA ARG A 116 -9.17 -5.54 -18.70
C ARG A 116 -10.40 -5.92 -17.87
N ILE A 117 -10.31 -6.98 -17.08
CA ILE A 117 -11.41 -7.42 -16.21
C ILE A 117 -11.74 -6.34 -15.17
N CYS A 118 -10.75 -5.71 -14.55
CA CYS A 118 -10.96 -4.65 -13.57
C CYS A 118 -11.60 -3.40 -14.22
N MET A 119 -11.22 -3.05 -15.44
CA MET A 119 -11.85 -1.97 -16.21
C MET A 119 -13.30 -2.30 -16.55
N GLN A 120 -13.60 -3.52 -17.00
CA GLN A 120 -14.97 -3.97 -17.25
C GLN A 120 -15.82 -3.97 -15.97
N VAL A 121 -15.27 -4.45 -14.85
CA VAL A 121 -15.94 -4.39 -13.55
C VAL A 121 -16.23 -2.94 -13.15
N LYS A 122 -15.26 -2.04 -13.34
CA LYS A 122 -15.42 -0.62 -13.05
C LYS A 122 -16.53 0.00 -13.92
N GLU A 123 -16.53 -0.27 -15.22
CA GLU A 123 -17.56 0.21 -16.14
C GLU A 123 -18.96 -0.26 -15.72
N VAL A 124 -19.11 -1.54 -15.37
CA VAL A 124 -20.39 -2.08 -14.86
C VAL A 124 -20.81 -1.40 -13.55
N VAL A 125 -19.86 -1.11 -12.66
CA VAL A 125 -20.15 -0.36 -11.43
C VAL A 125 -20.58 1.07 -11.74
N ASP A 126 -19.87 1.76 -12.64
CA ASP A 126 -20.19 3.14 -13.02
C ASP A 126 -21.58 3.23 -13.69
N ILE A 127 -21.93 2.26 -14.54
CA ILE A 127 -23.26 2.14 -15.15
C ILE A 127 -24.33 1.92 -14.07
N ARG A 128 -24.10 0.96 -13.15
CA ARG A 128 -25.02 0.69 -12.03
C ARG A 128 -25.28 1.96 -11.22
N ASP A 129 -24.22 2.67 -10.85
CA ASP A 129 -24.34 3.84 -9.98
C ASP A 129 -25.02 5.01 -10.71
N LYS A 130 -24.82 5.17 -12.02
CA LYS A 130 -25.60 6.13 -12.83
C LYS A 130 -27.11 5.87 -12.79
N TYR A 131 -27.55 4.61 -12.79
CA TYR A 131 -28.98 4.28 -12.74
C TYR A 131 -29.61 4.33 -11.35
N VAL A 132 -28.79 4.41 -10.28
CA VAL A 132 -29.29 4.52 -8.90
C VAL A 132 -29.52 5.99 -8.48
N TYR A 133 -28.84 6.93 -9.14
CA TYR A 133 -28.92 8.37 -8.83
C TYR A 133 -29.49 9.22 -9.98
N GLY A 134 -30.00 8.57 -11.04
CA GLY A 134 -30.68 9.20 -12.19
C GLY A 134 -32.19 9.10 -12.10
#